data_AF-A0A9D5QYT9-F1
#
_entry.id   AF-A0A9D5QYT9-F1
#
_cell.length_a   1.000
_cell.length_b   1.000
_cell.length_c   1.000
_cell.angle_alpha   90.00
_cell.angle_beta   90.00
_cell.angle_gamma   90.00
#
_symmetry.space_group_name_H-M   'P 1'
#
loop_
_entity.id
_entity.type
_entity.pdbx_description
1 polymer ?
#
loop_
_entity_poly.entity_id
_entity_poly.type
_entity_poly.pdbx_seq_one_letter_code
_entity_poly.pdbx_strand_id
1 'polypeptide(L)'
;MTQTPDSQLNYIDNLIAGLRDKAISLPQSTATNYLKALTAFESFTAIYPHDISAVSREMLADWYVNMIISGHTRKTALHYINSLSALYSSLKGKDETSDDEFAWIKDKIKKLSPDMPDCRIDSVSFERLLQLIRTTEHLQPDLKLTASLLTLALLNPSISLSEIAYLDKDTTDRLTDTSAEIANTYSTPRRKYIFPLSQSQVTNKQVLARLDSSLLSLMRSRNITVFTTAEATIQSYWAYATIAAGATPCEAVSALGHTPPGIPALTVCPRKNSSRPLPDIEPILLSNPLCWHAMRLRPGVRFESLTSRLHALPFTAPQLFYPSVEIARRIGKKLTYCNQPLIADIVFFRSRITDIPRIFRHIGDIAWCYRRPTDTGSPYATIPDSAMLEFQTAIGIFSPDMDLYPIGTIDLRPNDIVEVVGDMFMGHKGRIESIKTPTVYRLILWGNNGLEWRADIDSRLLRKVTSLPHPTVA
;
A
#
# COMPACT_ATOMS: atom_id res chain seq x y z
N MET A 1 14.05 37.68 -15.74
CA MET A 1 14.84 36.51 -16.17
C MET A 1 14.21 35.29 -15.52
N THR A 2 13.33 34.64 -16.27
CA THR A 2 12.56 33.46 -15.87
C THR A 2 13.46 32.24 -16.01
N GLN A 3 13.88 31.66 -14.88
CA GLN A 3 14.57 30.37 -14.88
C GLN A 3 13.57 29.28 -15.26
N THR A 4 13.94 28.46 -16.24
CA THR A 4 13.18 27.32 -16.75
C THR A 4 13.27 26.13 -15.78
N PRO A 5 12.18 25.35 -15.60
CA PRO A 5 12.12 24.21 -14.66
C PRO A 5 13.21 23.15 -14.89
N ASP A 6 13.65 22.96 -16.15
CA ASP A 6 14.69 21.99 -16.52
C ASP A 6 16.07 22.30 -15.93
N SER A 7 16.31 23.53 -15.46
CA SER A 7 17.60 23.93 -14.87
C SER A 7 17.73 23.54 -13.38
N GLN A 8 16.63 23.26 -12.69
CA GLN A 8 16.59 23.03 -11.24
C GLN A 8 16.68 21.56 -10.84
N LEU A 9 16.10 20.64 -11.63
CA LEU A 9 16.32 19.19 -11.44
C LEU A 9 17.82 18.81 -11.55
N ASN A 10 18.56 19.52 -12.40
CA ASN A 10 19.99 19.29 -12.60
C ASN A 10 20.85 19.62 -11.35
N TYR A 11 20.39 20.47 -10.42
CA TYR A 11 21.25 20.88 -9.30
C TYR A 11 21.43 19.79 -8.24
N ILE A 12 20.34 19.16 -7.77
CA ILE A 12 20.43 18.10 -6.76
C ILE A 12 21.20 16.91 -7.32
N ASP A 13 20.93 16.51 -8.57
CA ASP A 13 21.62 15.39 -9.20
C ASP A 13 23.12 15.67 -9.35
N ASN A 14 23.49 16.89 -9.75
CA ASN A 14 24.89 17.32 -9.80
C ASN A 14 25.54 17.37 -8.41
N LEU A 15 24.80 17.81 -7.39
CA LEU A 15 25.27 17.82 -6.00
C LEU A 15 25.50 16.39 -5.50
N ILE A 16 24.54 15.47 -5.71
CA ILE A 16 24.65 14.06 -5.31
C ILE A 16 25.82 13.40 -6.04
N ALA A 17 25.97 13.64 -7.34
CA ALA A 17 27.11 13.15 -8.12
C ALA A 17 28.45 13.64 -7.55
N GLY A 18 28.58 14.95 -7.31
CA GLY A 18 29.79 15.53 -6.71
C GLY A 18 30.10 14.99 -5.30
N LEU A 19 29.07 14.80 -4.48
CA LEU A 19 29.21 14.20 -3.14
C LEU A 19 29.66 12.72 -3.24
N ARG A 20 29.14 11.98 -4.22
CA ARG A 20 29.49 10.58 -4.47
C ARG A 20 30.93 10.44 -4.93
N ASP A 21 31.35 11.24 -5.90
CA ASP A 21 32.74 11.24 -6.40
C ASP A 21 33.72 11.56 -5.27
N LYS A 22 33.37 12.53 -4.43
CA LYS A 22 34.17 12.86 -3.25
C LYS A 22 34.23 11.72 -2.25
N ALA A 23 33.12 11.06 -1.96
CA ALA A 23 33.09 9.92 -1.04
C ALA A 23 33.97 8.76 -1.54
N ILE A 24 33.95 8.48 -2.84
CA ILE A 24 34.76 7.43 -3.48
C ILE A 24 36.25 7.76 -3.46
N SER A 25 36.61 9.06 -3.49
CA SER A 25 38.02 9.50 -3.41
C SER A 25 38.69 9.26 -2.04
N LEU A 26 37.90 8.91 -1.00
CA LEU A 26 38.39 8.65 0.35
C LEU A 26 38.80 7.18 0.55
N PRO A 27 39.61 6.86 1.59
CA PRO A 27 39.96 5.48 1.91
C PRO A 27 38.73 4.58 2.09
N GLN A 28 38.81 3.33 1.65
CA GLN A 28 37.66 2.40 1.54
C GLN A 28 36.82 2.24 2.83
N SER A 29 37.48 2.18 3.99
CA SER A 29 36.82 2.08 5.31
C SER A 29 35.96 3.31 5.62
N THR A 30 36.43 4.49 5.21
CA THR A 30 35.77 5.78 5.40
C THR A 30 34.69 6.02 4.35
N ALA A 31 34.98 5.70 3.08
CA ALA A 31 34.05 5.82 1.95
C ALA A 31 32.75 5.05 2.17
N THR A 32 32.82 3.84 2.73
CA THR A 32 31.65 2.99 2.97
C THR A 32 30.59 3.67 3.85
N ASN A 33 31.00 4.37 4.91
CA ASN A 33 30.06 5.05 5.81
C ASN A 33 29.43 6.28 5.15
N TYR A 34 30.22 7.05 4.41
CA TYR A 34 29.74 8.19 3.65
C TYR A 34 28.75 7.80 2.55
N LEU A 35 29.03 6.72 1.82
CA LEU A 35 28.15 6.21 0.77
C LEU A 35 26.81 5.70 1.32
N LYS A 36 26.79 5.10 2.51
CA LYS A 36 25.53 4.73 3.19
C LYS A 36 24.66 5.95 3.49
N ALA A 37 25.25 6.99 4.08
CA ALA A 37 24.54 8.23 4.37
C ALA A 37 24.04 8.90 3.08
N LEU A 38 24.86 8.91 2.02
CA LEU A 38 24.50 9.49 0.73
C LEU A 38 23.37 8.71 0.04
N THR A 39 23.40 7.38 0.07
CA THR A 39 22.33 6.53 -0.50
C THR A 39 21.00 6.78 0.23
N ALA A 40 21.03 6.94 1.56
CA ALA A 40 19.86 7.28 2.34
C ALA A 40 19.32 8.70 2.02
N PHE A 41 20.21 9.65 1.74
CA PHE A 41 19.84 11.00 1.33
C PHE A 41 19.27 11.03 -0.09
N GLU A 42 19.88 10.31 -1.03
CA GLU A 42 19.41 10.18 -2.42
C GLU A 42 18.04 9.50 -2.50
N SER A 43 17.83 8.45 -1.70
CA SER A 43 16.51 7.80 -1.59
C SER A 43 15.44 8.78 -1.09
N PHE A 44 15.82 9.69 -0.18
CA PHE A 44 14.93 10.74 0.32
C PHE A 44 14.63 11.79 -0.76
N THR A 45 15.63 12.32 -1.46
CA THR A 45 15.43 13.34 -2.50
C THR A 45 14.68 12.82 -3.72
N ALA A 46 14.78 11.51 -4.01
CA ALA A 46 14.01 10.87 -5.08
C ALA A 46 12.50 10.83 -4.77
N ILE A 47 12.11 10.73 -3.50
CA ILE A 47 10.70 10.69 -3.06
C ILE A 47 10.14 12.11 -2.95
N TYR A 48 10.96 13.05 -2.46
CA TYR A 48 10.57 14.43 -2.24
C TYR A 48 11.34 15.35 -3.22
N PRO A 49 10.87 15.50 -4.47
CA PRO A 49 11.45 16.43 -5.41
C PRO A 49 11.21 17.83 -4.88
N HIS A 50 12.20 18.37 -4.20
CA HIS A 50 12.19 19.74 -3.75
C HIS A 50 12.72 20.62 -4.89
N ASP A 51 12.09 21.77 -5.09
CA ASP A 51 12.56 22.79 -6.03
C ASP A 51 13.74 23.53 -5.37
N ILE A 52 14.97 23.07 -5.62
CA ILE A 52 16.13 23.41 -4.78
C ILE A 52 17.29 23.96 -5.59
N SER A 53 17.74 25.14 -5.16
CA SER A 53 19.05 25.72 -5.52
C SER A 53 20.15 25.45 -4.48
N ALA A 54 19.82 24.98 -3.26
CA ALA A 54 20.78 24.66 -2.19
C ALA A 54 20.18 23.81 -1.04
N VAL A 55 21.03 23.09 -0.30
CA VAL A 55 20.61 22.35 0.92
C VAL A 55 20.00 23.31 1.95
N SER A 56 18.72 23.15 2.26
CA SER A 56 17.97 24.05 3.16
C SER A 56 17.70 23.44 4.55
N ARG A 57 17.27 24.28 5.51
CA ARG A 57 16.83 23.84 6.85
C ARG A 57 15.67 22.86 6.80
N GLU A 58 14.69 23.15 5.95
CA GLU A 58 13.50 22.32 5.73
C GLU A 58 13.91 20.93 5.27
N MET A 59 14.75 20.85 4.24
CA MET A 59 15.19 19.57 3.69
C MET A 59 15.95 18.73 4.73
N LEU A 60 16.81 19.35 5.54
CA LEU A 60 17.53 18.65 6.60
C LEU A 60 16.60 18.20 7.74
N ALA A 61 15.59 19.00 8.09
CA ALA A 61 14.58 18.64 9.08
C ALA A 61 13.68 17.50 8.57
N ASP A 62 13.22 17.59 7.33
CA ASP A 62 12.41 16.58 6.64
C ASP A 62 13.16 15.25 6.54
N TRP A 63 14.43 15.28 6.14
CA TRP A 63 15.27 14.10 6.07
C TRP A 63 15.50 13.46 7.45
N TYR A 64 15.77 14.28 8.47
CA TYR A 64 15.89 13.79 9.85
C TYR A 64 14.62 13.05 10.30
N VAL A 65 13.45 13.67 10.15
CA VAL A 65 12.19 13.06 10.60
C VAL A 65 11.86 11.81 9.79
N ASN A 66 12.11 11.79 8.48
CA ASN A 66 11.88 10.60 7.66
C ASN A 66 12.77 9.42 8.12
N MET A 67 14.05 9.66 8.45
CA MET A 67 14.91 8.62 9.02
C MET A 67 14.31 8.04 10.32
N ILE A 68 13.80 8.89 11.20
CA ILE A 68 13.15 8.47 12.45
C ILE A 68 11.89 7.63 12.18
N ILE A 69 11.00 8.08 11.29
CA ILE A 69 9.77 7.35 10.94
C ILE A 69 10.10 6.01 10.27
N SER A 70 11.18 5.96 9.50
CA SER A 70 11.72 4.74 8.89
C SER A 70 12.44 3.82 9.89
N GLY A 71 12.45 4.15 11.19
CA GLY A 71 12.99 3.31 12.26
C GLY A 71 14.47 3.51 12.60
N HIS A 72 15.13 4.54 12.06
CA HIS A 72 16.50 4.86 12.45
C HIS A 72 16.52 5.50 13.84
N THR A 73 17.56 5.21 14.61
CA THR A 73 17.79 5.88 15.90
C THR A 73 18.31 7.30 15.70
N ARG A 74 18.05 8.19 16.66
CA ARG A 74 18.62 9.56 16.71
C ARG A 74 20.13 9.58 16.44
N LYS A 75 20.86 8.63 17.02
CA LYS A 75 22.31 8.48 16.85
C LYS A 75 22.68 8.20 15.40
N THR A 76 21.95 7.32 14.72
CA THR A 76 22.18 6.97 13.32
C THR A 76 21.84 8.14 12.41
N ALA A 77 20.69 8.80 12.64
CA ALA A 77 20.30 10.00 11.90
C ALA A 77 21.34 11.13 12.02
N LEU A 78 21.83 11.39 13.23
CA LEU A 78 22.87 12.40 13.46
C LEU A 78 24.20 11.99 12.81
N HIS A 79 24.54 10.71 12.79
CA HIS A 79 25.73 10.21 12.08
C HIS A 79 25.62 10.46 10.56
N TYR A 80 24.45 10.24 9.96
CA TYR A 80 24.23 10.51 8.54
C TYR A 80 24.26 12.01 8.23
N ILE A 81 23.65 12.85 9.07
CA ILE A 81 23.74 14.32 8.95
C ILE A 81 25.17 14.81 9.06
N ASN A 82 25.97 14.27 9.98
CA ASN A 82 27.39 14.62 10.11
C ASN A 82 28.19 14.17 8.89
N SER A 83 27.87 13.00 8.34
CA SER A 83 28.53 12.47 7.15
C SER A 83 28.24 13.34 5.93
N LEU A 84 26.98 13.72 5.73
CA LEU A 84 26.58 14.62 4.64
C LEU A 84 27.19 16.01 4.82
N SER A 85 27.15 16.57 6.03
CA SER A 85 27.79 17.85 6.38
C SER A 85 29.27 17.86 5.99
N ALA A 86 30.04 16.84 6.38
CA ALA A 86 31.47 16.79 6.06
C ALA A 86 31.78 16.69 4.56
N LEU A 87 30.98 15.92 3.80
CA LEU A 87 31.12 15.86 2.34
C LEU A 87 30.76 17.21 1.71
N TYR A 88 29.68 17.84 2.17
CA TYR A 88 29.20 19.12 1.67
C TYR A 88 30.22 20.25 1.88
N SER A 89 30.79 20.39 3.08
CA SER A 89 31.85 21.38 3.36
C SER A 89 33.07 21.16 2.46
N SER A 90 33.36 19.91 2.09
CA SER A 90 34.51 19.60 1.23
C SER A 90 34.33 19.95 -0.24
N LEU A 91 33.08 20.17 -0.69
CA LEU A 91 32.76 20.61 -2.05
C LEU A 91 32.71 22.14 -2.20
N LYS A 92 32.34 22.88 -1.15
CA LYS A 92 32.11 24.33 -1.20
C LYS A 92 33.36 25.23 -1.25
N GLY A 93 34.57 24.67 -1.15
CA GLY A 93 35.80 25.47 -1.08
C GLY A 93 35.92 26.29 0.22
N LYS A 94 37.09 26.90 0.47
CA LYS A 94 37.38 27.61 1.74
C LYS A 94 36.74 29.00 1.86
N ASP A 95 36.22 29.57 0.77
CA ASP A 95 35.80 30.98 0.69
C ASP A 95 34.28 31.20 0.77
N GLU A 96 33.46 30.14 0.85
CA GLU A 96 32.01 30.27 1.07
C GLU A 96 31.63 30.00 2.53
N THR A 97 31.36 31.07 3.26
CA THR A 97 30.85 31.03 4.64
C THR A 97 29.41 30.52 4.67
N SER A 98 29.22 29.23 4.94
CA SER A 98 28.79 28.71 6.25
C SER A 98 27.96 27.42 6.15
N ASP A 99 28.33 26.42 6.96
CA ASP A 99 27.54 25.22 7.29
C ASP A 99 26.36 25.52 8.24
N ASP A 100 25.80 26.74 8.19
CA ASP A 100 24.81 27.24 9.14
C ASP A 100 23.60 26.31 9.26
N GLU A 101 23.16 25.70 8.14
CA GLU A 101 21.98 24.83 8.13
C GLU A 101 22.23 23.47 8.79
N PHE A 102 23.43 22.91 8.59
CA PHE A 102 23.85 21.70 9.28
C PHE A 102 24.08 21.95 10.77
N ALA A 103 24.66 23.09 11.13
CA ALA A 103 24.82 23.48 12.54
C ALA A 103 23.45 23.68 13.22
N TRP A 104 22.52 24.36 12.53
CA TRP A 104 21.17 24.62 13.00
C TRP A 104 20.40 23.32 13.29
N ILE A 105 20.37 22.36 12.36
CA ILE A 105 19.63 21.12 12.58
C ILE A 105 20.26 20.28 13.70
N LYS A 106 21.59 20.26 13.81
CA LYS A 106 22.30 19.56 14.89
C LYS A 106 21.96 20.16 16.26
N ASP A 107 21.87 21.49 16.37
CA ASP A 107 21.43 22.16 17.60
C ASP A 107 19.97 21.82 17.95
N LYS A 108 19.08 21.82 16.95
CA LYS A 108 17.66 21.43 17.13
C LYS A 108 17.52 20.00 17.64
N ILE A 109 18.25 19.04 17.05
CA ILE A 109 18.22 17.64 17.46
C ILE A 109 18.75 17.48 18.90
N LYS A 110 19.80 18.21 19.29
CA LYS A 110 20.36 18.17 20.65
C LYS A 110 19.39 18.68 21.72
N LYS A 111 18.48 19.58 21.35
CA LYS A 111 17.44 20.13 22.24
C LYS A 111 16.25 19.18 22.45
N LEU A 112 16.17 18.09 21.69
CA LEU A 112 15.16 17.06 21.91
C LEU A 112 15.44 16.31 23.22
N SER A 113 14.38 16.01 23.97
CA SER A 113 14.52 15.26 25.23
C SER A 113 15.21 13.91 24.98
N PRO A 114 16.26 13.56 25.76
CA PRO A 114 16.96 12.28 25.61
C PRO A 114 16.09 11.09 26.04
N ASP A 115 15.14 11.31 26.94
CA ASP A 115 14.34 10.25 27.57
C ASP A 115 13.05 9.94 26.79
N MET A 116 12.71 10.76 25.79
CA MET A 116 11.52 10.59 24.97
C MET A 116 11.89 10.05 23.59
N PRO A 117 11.22 8.98 23.11
CA PRO A 117 11.43 8.50 21.75
C PRO A 117 10.98 9.55 20.73
N ASP A 118 11.76 9.67 19.65
CA ASP A 118 11.55 10.67 18.59
C ASP A 118 10.29 10.40 17.75
N CYS A 119 9.81 9.16 17.74
CA CYS A 119 8.51 8.77 17.23
C CYS A 119 7.89 7.71 18.15
N ARG A 120 6.62 7.89 18.49
CA ARG A 120 5.84 7.02 19.38
C ARG A 120 4.81 6.18 18.64
N ILE A 121 4.66 6.42 17.34
CA ILE A 121 3.78 5.67 16.45
C ILE A 121 4.67 4.72 15.65
N ASP A 122 4.50 3.42 15.88
CA ASP A 122 5.11 2.39 15.05
C ASP A 122 4.15 1.95 13.94
N SER A 123 4.70 1.25 12.94
CA SER A 123 3.92 0.72 11.81
C SER A 123 2.83 -0.24 12.27
N VAL A 124 3.06 -1.00 13.34
CA VAL A 124 2.09 -1.96 13.88
C VAL A 124 0.86 -1.24 14.46
N SER A 125 1.07 -0.17 15.22
CA SER A 125 0.00 0.65 15.79
C SER A 125 -0.76 1.40 14.70
N PHE A 126 -0.07 1.86 13.66
CA PHE A 126 -0.72 2.46 12.49
C PHE A 126 -1.59 1.44 11.74
N GLU A 127 -1.10 0.23 11.48
CA GLU A 127 -1.90 -0.84 10.85
C GLU A 127 -3.13 -1.22 11.67
N ARG A 128 -3.03 -1.24 13.00
CA ARG A 128 -4.18 -1.46 13.89
C ARG A 128 -5.23 -0.36 13.74
N LEU A 129 -4.82 0.90 13.58
CA LEU A 129 -5.72 2.01 13.30
C LEU A 129 -6.41 1.83 11.94
N LEU A 130 -5.64 1.52 10.88
CA LEU A 130 -6.20 1.25 9.56
C LEU A 130 -7.21 0.11 9.60
N GLN A 131 -6.90 -0.97 10.32
CA GLN A 131 -7.82 -2.08 10.49
C GLN A 131 -9.09 -1.69 11.27
N LEU A 132 -8.99 -0.83 12.28
CA LEU A 132 -10.15 -0.29 12.98
C LEU A 132 -11.06 0.49 12.02
N ILE A 133 -10.50 1.42 11.25
CA ILE A 133 -11.23 2.26 10.29
C ILE A 133 -11.94 1.38 9.25
N ARG A 134 -11.21 0.45 8.63
CA ARG A 134 -11.72 -0.41 7.55
C ARG A 134 -12.72 -1.47 8.02
N THR A 135 -12.82 -1.72 9.34
CA THR A 135 -13.79 -2.65 9.94
C THR A 135 -14.97 -1.96 10.61
N THR A 136 -15.09 -0.63 10.49
CA THR A 136 -16.12 0.19 11.17
C THR A 136 -17.54 -0.34 10.96
N GLU A 137 -17.89 -0.74 9.74
CA GLU A 137 -19.20 -1.29 9.38
C GLU A 137 -19.58 -2.57 10.14
N HIS A 138 -18.62 -3.28 10.71
CA HIS A 138 -18.84 -4.53 11.44
C HIS A 138 -18.88 -4.35 12.96
N LEU A 139 -18.71 -3.11 13.44
CA LEU A 139 -18.75 -2.80 14.86
C LEU A 139 -20.19 -2.72 15.37
N GLN A 140 -20.35 -2.92 16.68
CA GLN A 140 -21.62 -2.64 17.37
C GLN A 140 -21.99 -1.16 17.22
N PRO A 141 -23.28 -0.78 17.24
CA PRO A 141 -23.74 0.57 16.89
C PRO A 141 -22.99 1.72 17.58
N ASP A 142 -22.74 1.63 18.89
CA ASP A 142 -22.05 2.66 19.66
C ASP A 142 -20.56 2.79 19.25
N LEU A 143 -19.91 1.64 19.03
CA LEU A 143 -18.52 1.60 18.58
C LEU A 143 -18.39 2.04 17.13
N LYS A 144 -19.39 1.71 16.29
CA LYS A 144 -19.49 2.16 14.90
C LYS A 144 -19.56 3.68 14.84
N LEU A 145 -20.44 4.30 15.62
CA LEU A 145 -20.51 5.77 15.73
C LEU A 145 -19.16 6.38 16.13
N THR A 146 -18.53 5.83 17.16
CA THR A 146 -17.23 6.32 17.66
C THR A 146 -16.13 6.18 16.58
N ALA A 147 -16.08 5.06 15.86
CA ALA A 147 -15.12 4.83 14.78
C ALA A 147 -15.38 5.71 13.54
N SER A 148 -16.64 5.99 13.21
CA SER A 148 -17.01 6.93 12.14
C SER A 148 -16.56 8.36 12.47
N LEU A 149 -16.76 8.81 13.71
CA LEU A 149 -16.27 10.12 14.19
C LEU A 149 -14.73 10.20 14.14
N LEU A 150 -14.04 9.12 14.53
CA LEU A 150 -12.59 9.01 14.39
C LEU A 150 -12.16 9.15 12.92
N THR A 151 -12.83 8.43 12.02
CA THR A 151 -12.51 8.43 10.58
C THR A 151 -12.73 9.81 9.98
N LEU A 152 -13.84 10.48 10.30
CA LEU A 152 -14.11 11.85 9.87
C LEU A 152 -13.05 12.84 10.34
N ALA A 153 -12.63 12.73 11.60
CA ALA A 153 -11.60 13.59 12.16
C ALA A 153 -10.22 13.36 11.53
N LEU A 154 -9.92 12.14 11.11
CA LEU A 154 -8.71 11.84 10.34
C LEU A 154 -8.80 12.39 8.91
N LEU A 155 -9.95 12.29 8.25
CA LEU A 155 -10.10 12.82 6.88
C LEU A 155 -10.12 14.36 6.84
N ASN A 156 -10.51 15.01 7.93
CA ASN A 156 -10.68 16.46 8.00
C ASN A 156 -9.84 17.09 9.14
N PRO A 157 -8.50 17.11 9.02
CA PRO A 157 -7.59 17.55 10.08
C PRO A 157 -7.75 19.03 10.46
N SER A 158 -8.31 19.85 9.58
CA SER A 158 -8.58 21.27 9.80
C SER A 158 -9.84 21.52 10.61
N ILE A 159 -10.68 20.50 10.81
CA ILE A 159 -11.93 20.58 11.57
C ILE A 159 -11.68 19.97 12.95
N SER A 160 -11.92 20.75 14.00
CA SER A 160 -11.74 20.27 15.37
C SER A 160 -12.72 19.17 15.72
N LEU A 161 -12.38 18.33 16.71
CA LEU A 161 -13.29 17.29 17.16
C LEU A 161 -14.62 17.86 17.70
N SER A 162 -14.58 19.08 18.25
CA SER A 162 -15.78 19.80 18.67
C SER A 162 -16.66 20.18 17.49
N GLU A 163 -16.09 20.72 16.41
CA GLU A 163 -16.87 21.07 15.23
C GLU A 163 -17.49 19.82 14.60
N ILE A 164 -16.75 18.71 14.51
CA ILE A 164 -17.28 17.43 14.02
C ILE A 164 -18.47 16.94 14.85
N ALA A 165 -18.36 16.99 16.18
CA ALA A 165 -19.43 16.56 17.09
C ALA A 165 -20.73 17.39 16.94
N TYR A 166 -20.61 18.62 16.42
CA TYR A 166 -21.69 19.57 16.24
C TYR A 166 -22.01 19.87 14.76
N LEU A 167 -21.54 19.03 13.83
CA LEU A 167 -21.91 19.12 12.42
C LEU A 167 -23.44 19.08 12.27
N ASP A 168 -23.95 20.04 11.50
CA ASP A 168 -25.35 20.14 11.11
C ASP A 168 -25.52 19.76 9.64
N LYS A 169 -26.77 19.69 9.19
CA LYS A 169 -27.12 19.25 7.83
C LYS A 169 -26.76 20.26 6.75
N ASP A 170 -26.54 21.51 7.12
CA ASP A 170 -26.24 22.58 6.16
C ASP A 170 -24.71 22.68 5.95
N THR A 171 -23.91 22.15 6.88
CA THR A 171 -22.45 22.15 6.82
C THR A 171 -21.85 20.91 6.15
N THR A 172 -22.64 19.86 5.88
CA THR A 172 -22.17 18.67 5.15
C THR A 172 -21.73 18.94 3.72
N ASP A 173 -22.25 19.99 3.09
CA ASP A 173 -21.90 20.36 1.71
C ASP A 173 -20.45 20.85 1.56
N ARG A 174 -19.76 21.11 2.67
CA ARG A 174 -18.35 21.52 2.71
C ARG A 174 -17.38 20.35 2.92
N LEU A 175 -17.90 19.16 3.15
CA LEU A 175 -17.10 17.95 3.32
C LEU A 175 -16.77 17.33 1.96
N THR A 176 -15.72 16.51 1.92
CA THR A 176 -15.48 15.63 0.76
C THR A 176 -16.63 14.63 0.61
N ASP A 177 -16.85 14.11 -0.60
CA ASP A 177 -17.91 13.14 -0.88
C ASP A 177 -17.90 11.99 0.13
N THR A 178 -16.73 11.39 0.38
CA THR A 178 -16.55 10.30 1.35
C THR A 178 -16.87 10.71 2.79
N SER A 179 -16.46 11.91 3.20
CA SER A 179 -16.79 12.43 4.53
C SER A 179 -18.30 12.70 4.66
N ALA A 180 -18.93 13.21 3.60
CA ALA A 180 -20.37 13.42 3.55
C ALA A 180 -21.13 12.09 3.62
N GLU A 181 -20.68 11.03 2.93
CA GLU A 181 -21.28 9.68 3.02
C GLU A 181 -21.27 9.12 4.44
N ILE A 182 -20.13 9.23 5.13
CA ILE A 182 -20.00 8.79 6.54
C ILE A 182 -20.96 9.59 7.43
N ALA A 183 -21.01 10.92 7.26
CA ALA A 183 -21.91 11.78 8.03
C ALA A 183 -23.39 11.46 7.76
N ASN A 184 -23.76 11.31 6.50
CA ASN A 184 -25.14 11.08 6.05
C ASN A 184 -25.72 9.76 6.56
N THR A 185 -24.88 8.76 6.84
CA THR A 185 -25.28 7.50 7.49
C THR A 185 -25.99 7.73 8.85
N TYR A 186 -25.69 8.83 9.54
CA TYR A 186 -26.28 9.16 10.84
C TYR A 186 -27.35 10.26 10.78
N SER A 187 -27.58 10.84 9.60
CA SER A 187 -28.54 11.92 9.42
C SER A 187 -29.97 11.42 9.65
N THR A 188 -30.75 12.16 10.42
CA THR A 188 -32.18 11.87 10.62
C THR A 188 -33.00 13.15 10.50
N PRO A 189 -34.22 13.10 9.95
CA PRO A 189 -35.05 14.30 9.72
C PRO A 189 -35.29 15.13 10.99
N ARG A 190 -35.44 14.47 12.14
CA ARG A 190 -35.85 15.11 13.41
C ARG A 190 -34.75 15.85 14.18
N ARG A 191 -33.48 15.51 13.96
CA ARG A 191 -32.35 16.11 14.73
C ARG A 191 -31.72 17.27 13.96
N LYS A 192 -31.30 18.32 14.69
CA LYS A 192 -30.50 19.43 14.14
C LYS A 192 -29.10 18.94 13.74
N TYR A 193 -28.41 18.31 14.69
CA TYR A 193 -27.06 17.77 14.49
C TYR A 193 -27.11 16.35 13.92
N ILE A 194 -26.08 16.02 13.15
CA ILE A 194 -25.97 14.75 12.44
C ILE A 194 -25.74 13.59 13.41
N PHE A 195 -24.76 13.71 14.31
CA PHE A 195 -24.40 12.64 15.22
C PHE A 195 -25.31 12.59 16.46
N PRO A 196 -25.74 11.40 16.91
CA PRO A 196 -26.61 11.25 18.08
C PRO A 196 -25.80 11.28 19.38
N LEU A 197 -25.23 12.43 19.76
CA LEU A 197 -24.40 12.57 20.96
C LEU A 197 -25.14 13.23 22.14
N SER A 198 -26.47 13.27 22.09
CA SER A 198 -27.33 13.93 23.07
C SER A 198 -26.99 15.42 23.29
N GLN A 199 -26.55 16.13 22.24
CA GLN A 199 -26.05 17.50 22.31
C GLN A 199 -27.05 18.52 22.87
N SER A 200 -28.35 18.22 22.85
CA SER A 200 -29.41 19.07 23.41
C SER A 200 -29.69 18.82 24.90
N GLN A 201 -29.17 17.74 25.48
CA GLN A 201 -29.44 17.31 26.86
C GLN A 201 -28.25 17.51 27.81
N VAL A 202 -27.04 17.67 27.27
CA VAL A 202 -25.80 17.81 28.03
C VAL A 202 -25.02 19.04 27.56
N THR A 203 -24.17 19.55 28.44
CA THR A 203 -23.29 20.68 28.10
C THR A 203 -22.23 20.26 27.07
N ASN A 204 -21.74 21.21 26.27
CA ASN A 204 -20.67 20.96 25.30
C ASN A 204 -19.45 20.26 25.94
N LYS A 205 -19.01 20.76 27.10
CA LYS A 205 -17.89 20.16 27.85
C LYS A 205 -18.12 18.68 28.18
N GLN A 206 -19.35 18.29 28.51
CA GLN A 206 -19.69 16.88 28.80
C GLN A 206 -19.71 16.02 27.54
N VAL A 207 -20.21 16.56 26.41
CA VAL A 207 -20.16 15.87 25.11
C VAL A 207 -18.72 15.58 24.72
N LEU A 208 -17.85 16.59 24.76
CA LEU A 208 -16.45 16.44 24.38
C LEU A 208 -15.69 15.50 25.32
N ALA A 209 -15.92 15.59 26.64
CA ALA A 209 -15.29 14.68 27.60
C ALA A 209 -15.72 13.22 27.37
N ARG A 210 -17.00 12.98 27.06
CA ARG A 210 -17.51 11.65 26.72
C ARG A 210 -16.92 11.14 25.41
N LEU A 211 -16.84 12.00 24.40
CA LEU A 211 -16.29 11.66 23.09
C LEU A 211 -14.80 11.33 23.19
N ASP A 212 -14.03 12.15 23.90
CA ASP A 212 -12.60 11.94 24.16
C ASP A 212 -12.37 10.59 24.86
N SER A 213 -13.10 10.32 25.95
CA SER A 213 -13.03 9.04 26.67
C SER A 213 -13.41 7.84 25.78
N SER A 214 -14.46 7.98 24.97
CA SER A 214 -14.93 6.90 24.08
C SER A 214 -13.92 6.59 22.97
N LEU A 215 -13.35 7.61 22.33
CA LEU A 215 -12.32 7.47 21.30
C LEU A 215 -11.04 6.85 21.86
N LEU A 216 -10.56 7.35 23.01
CA LEU A 216 -9.37 6.81 23.67
C LEU A 216 -9.60 5.36 24.12
N SER A 217 -10.78 5.04 24.67
CA SER A 217 -11.15 3.68 25.07
C SER A 217 -11.19 2.73 23.86
N LEU A 218 -11.82 3.15 22.76
CA LEU A 218 -11.86 2.38 21.51
C LEU A 218 -10.45 2.08 20.99
N MET A 219 -9.59 3.09 20.90
CA MET A 219 -8.21 2.92 20.44
C MET A 219 -7.40 2.02 21.38
N ARG A 220 -7.48 2.23 22.70
CA ARG A 220 -6.81 1.38 23.70
C ARG A 220 -7.27 -0.07 23.63
N SER A 221 -8.57 -0.32 23.43
CA SER A 221 -9.12 -1.68 23.30
C SER A 221 -8.54 -2.47 22.11
N ARG A 222 -7.98 -1.76 21.12
CA ARG A 222 -7.32 -2.32 19.94
C ARG A 222 -5.79 -2.27 20.03
N ASN A 223 -5.23 -1.94 21.19
CA ASN A 223 -3.78 -1.75 21.40
C ASN A 223 -3.18 -0.72 20.43
N ILE A 224 -3.93 0.35 20.13
CA ILE A 224 -3.46 1.51 19.39
C ILE A 224 -2.85 2.48 20.41
N THR A 225 -1.64 2.96 20.14
CA THR A 225 -0.97 3.97 20.98
C THR A 225 -1.80 5.24 21.03
N VAL A 226 -2.10 5.73 22.24
CA VAL A 226 -2.85 6.96 22.48
C VAL A 226 -2.02 7.99 23.25
N PHE A 227 -2.41 9.25 23.15
CA PHE A 227 -1.70 10.39 23.74
C PHE A 227 -2.60 11.14 24.74
N THR A 228 -2.28 12.40 25.03
CA THR A 228 -2.93 13.23 26.06
C THR A 228 -4.44 13.33 25.87
N THR A 229 -4.89 13.58 24.64
CA THR A 229 -6.30 13.67 24.25
C THR A 229 -6.56 12.86 22.99
N ALA A 230 -7.84 12.58 22.70
CA ALA A 230 -8.26 11.97 21.45
C ALA A 230 -7.85 12.82 20.25
N GLU A 231 -8.05 14.14 20.32
CA GLU A 231 -7.65 15.08 19.27
C GLU A 231 -6.14 15.06 19.00
N ALA A 232 -5.32 15.12 20.07
CA ALA A 232 -3.88 15.01 19.93
C ALA A 232 -3.45 13.66 19.34
N THR A 233 -4.21 12.60 19.62
CA THR A 233 -3.98 11.27 19.05
C THR A 233 -4.32 11.23 17.56
N ILE A 234 -5.49 11.74 17.19
CA ILE A 234 -5.96 11.84 15.81
C ILE A 234 -4.96 12.65 14.98
N GLN A 235 -4.55 13.83 15.44
CA GLN A 235 -3.59 14.68 14.75
C GLN A 235 -2.21 14.01 14.60
N SER A 236 -1.80 13.19 15.58
CA SER A 236 -0.55 12.44 15.49
C SER A 236 -0.59 11.35 14.42
N TYR A 237 -1.69 10.60 14.33
CA TYR A 237 -1.87 9.59 13.28
C TYR A 237 -2.13 10.20 11.91
N TRP A 238 -2.81 11.34 11.87
CA TRP A 238 -2.96 12.12 10.65
C TRP A 238 -1.60 12.53 10.10
N ALA A 239 -0.75 13.15 10.93
CA ALA A 239 0.59 13.55 10.50
C ALA A 239 1.41 12.35 10.01
N TYR A 240 1.32 11.20 10.69
CA TYR A 240 1.96 9.96 10.27
C TYR A 240 1.45 9.48 8.90
N ALA A 241 0.13 9.45 8.69
CA ALA A 241 -0.50 9.05 7.43
C ALA A 241 -0.13 10.00 6.27
N THR A 242 -0.15 11.31 6.52
CA THR A 242 0.19 12.35 5.55
C THR A 242 1.65 12.25 5.09
N ILE A 243 2.59 11.98 6.02
CA ILE A 243 4.00 11.75 5.66
C ILE A 243 4.15 10.45 4.87
N ALA A 244 3.45 9.38 5.28
CA ALA A 244 3.43 8.10 4.54
C ALA A 244 2.82 8.24 3.13
N ALA A 245 1.93 9.22 2.91
CA ALA A 245 1.37 9.58 1.60
C ALA A 245 2.32 10.40 0.72
N GLY A 246 3.49 10.77 1.21
CA GLY A 246 4.48 11.54 0.44
C GLY A 246 4.45 13.05 0.68
N ALA A 247 3.80 13.52 1.74
CA ALA A 247 4.01 14.89 2.23
C ALA A 247 5.35 15.00 2.97
N THR A 248 5.98 16.18 2.94
CA THR A 248 7.14 16.38 3.78
C THR A 248 6.73 16.59 5.25
N PRO A 249 7.57 16.19 6.22
CA PRO A 249 7.33 16.46 7.65
C PRO A 249 7.02 17.93 7.98
N CYS A 250 7.70 18.88 7.33
CA CYS A 250 7.43 20.31 7.46
C CYS A 250 6.03 20.69 6.97
N GLU A 251 5.58 20.16 5.83
CA GLU A 251 4.22 20.40 5.30
C GLU A 251 3.15 19.90 6.28
N ALA A 252 3.35 18.72 6.88
CA ALA A 252 2.44 18.16 7.88
C ALA A 252 2.33 19.06 9.14
N VAL A 253 3.46 19.56 9.64
CA VAL A 253 3.47 20.48 10.81
C VAL A 253 2.83 21.82 10.48
N SER A 254 3.11 22.35 9.30
CA SER A 254 2.51 23.61 8.85
C SER A 254 1.01 23.52 8.70
N ALA A 255 0.49 22.40 8.18
CA ALA A 255 -0.94 22.15 8.06
C ALA A 255 -1.66 22.02 9.40
N LEU A 256 -1.04 21.39 10.40
CA LEU A 256 -1.60 21.33 11.77
C LEU A 256 -1.43 22.65 12.54
N GLY A 257 -0.46 23.48 12.17
CA GLY A 257 -0.08 24.70 12.91
C GLY A 257 0.64 24.44 14.24
N HIS A 258 0.85 23.17 14.62
CA HIS A 258 1.53 22.76 15.85
C HIS A 258 2.19 21.39 15.67
N THR A 259 2.97 20.97 16.68
CA THR A 259 3.70 19.71 16.65
C THR A 259 2.89 18.64 17.40
N PRO A 260 2.41 17.58 16.71
CA PRO A 260 1.63 16.54 17.36
C PRO A 260 2.52 15.66 18.28
N PRO A 261 2.02 15.23 19.44
CA PRO A 261 2.84 14.56 20.47
C PRO A 261 3.27 13.13 20.10
N GLY A 262 2.68 12.51 19.08
CA GLY A 262 3.06 11.18 18.62
C GLY A 262 4.33 11.12 17.79
N ILE A 263 4.80 12.26 17.26
CA ILE A 263 6.05 12.34 16.52
C ILE A 263 6.88 13.53 17.04
N PRO A 264 7.49 13.44 18.23
CA PRO A 264 8.29 14.53 18.80
C PRO A 264 9.40 15.06 17.89
N ALA A 265 9.94 14.23 16.99
CA ALA A 265 10.92 14.63 15.98
C ALA A 265 10.44 15.83 15.13
N LEU A 266 9.13 15.97 14.90
CA LEU A 266 8.55 17.08 14.16
C LEU A 266 8.82 18.46 14.79
N THR A 267 9.25 18.52 16.06
CA THR A 267 9.65 19.77 16.72
C THR A 267 10.84 20.44 16.02
N VAL A 268 11.65 19.69 15.28
CA VAL A 268 12.78 20.25 14.53
C VAL A 268 12.34 20.97 13.25
N CYS A 269 11.11 20.73 12.77
CA CYS A 269 10.63 21.29 11.51
C CYS A 269 10.36 22.80 11.65
N PRO A 270 10.93 23.66 10.79
CA PRO A 270 10.56 25.06 10.75
C PRO A 270 9.12 25.21 10.26
N ARG A 271 8.38 26.19 10.81
CA ARG A 271 7.03 26.50 10.35
C ARG A 271 7.11 27.42 9.14
N LYS A 272 6.45 27.03 8.04
CA LYS A 272 6.34 27.85 6.83
C LYS A 272 5.03 27.54 6.12
N ASN A 273 4.40 28.55 5.55
CA ASN A 273 3.24 28.33 4.68
C ASN A 273 3.71 27.60 3.42
N SER A 274 3.37 26.31 3.31
CA SER A 274 3.53 25.56 2.08
C SER A 274 2.41 25.96 1.12
N SER A 275 2.77 26.32 -0.11
CA SER A 275 1.79 26.55 -1.18
C SER A 275 1.37 25.25 -1.88
N ARG A 276 2.09 24.15 -1.65
CA ARG A 276 1.79 22.84 -2.22
C ARG A 276 0.58 22.22 -1.50
N PRO A 277 -0.43 21.71 -2.24
CA PRO A 277 -1.50 20.93 -1.64
C PRO A 277 -0.95 19.63 -1.06
N LEU A 278 -1.45 19.26 0.12
CA LEU A 278 -1.10 17.97 0.72
C LEU A 278 -1.62 16.81 -0.12
N PRO A 279 -0.92 15.66 -0.11
CA PRO A 279 -1.41 14.45 -0.74
C PRO A 279 -2.73 13.99 -0.10
N ASP A 280 -3.57 13.37 -0.90
CA ASP A 280 -4.78 12.74 -0.41
C ASP A 280 -4.44 11.49 0.42
N ILE A 281 -4.86 11.49 1.67
CA ILE A 281 -4.64 10.39 2.62
C ILE A 281 -5.80 9.39 2.63
N GLU A 282 -6.93 9.72 2.00
CA GLU A 282 -8.11 8.86 1.95
C GLU A 282 -7.79 7.45 1.43
N PRO A 283 -7.01 7.27 0.35
CA PRO A 283 -6.62 5.94 -0.12
C PRO A 283 -5.82 5.17 0.93
N ILE A 284 -4.95 5.82 1.70
CA ILE A 284 -4.19 5.14 2.76
C ILE A 284 -5.12 4.67 3.88
N LEU A 285 -6.06 5.53 4.29
CA LEU A 285 -6.96 5.24 5.40
C LEU A 285 -8.02 4.19 5.03
N LEU A 286 -8.67 4.36 3.89
CA LEU A 286 -9.89 3.63 3.55
C LEU A 286 -9.69 2.47 2.58
N SER A 287 -8.59 2.43 1.82
CA SER A 287 -8.38 1.38 0.80
C SER A 287 -8.42 -0.01 1.42
N ASN A 288 -9.38 -0.80 0.95
CA ASN A 288 -9.60 -2.18 1.39
C ASN A 288 -9.99 -3.06 0.18
N PRO A 289 -9.07 -3.23 -0.79
CA PRO A 289 -9.35 -3.92 -2.03
C PRO A 289 -9.52 -5.43 -1.81
N LEU A 290 -10.19 -6.08 -2.77
CA LEU A 290 -10.24 -7.53 -2.86
C LEU A 290 -8.92 -8.05 -3.44
N CYS A 291 -8.12 -8.71 -2.60
CA CYS A 291 -6.85 -9.26 -3.02
C CYS A 291 -6.85 -10.78 -2.94
N TRP A 292 -5.92 -11.41 -3.65
CA TRP A 292 -5.65 -12.83 -3.50
C TRP A 292 -4.81 -13.10 -2.25
N HIS A 293 -5.19 -14.15 -1.53
CA HIS A 293 -4.51 -14.65 -0.35
C HIS A 293 -4.37 -16.17 -0.48
N ALA A 294 -3.42 -16.74 0.24
CA ALA A 294 -3.27 -18.18 0.33
C ALA A 294 -3.64 -18.66 1.74
N MET A 295 -4.33 -19.79 1.80
CA MET A 295 -4.54 -20.56 3.01
C MET A 295 -4.04 -21.98 2.83
N ARG A 296 -3.63 -22.61 3.93
CA ARG A 296 -3.25 -24.01 3.96
C ARG A 296 -4.28 -24.81 4.76
N LEU A 297 -4.81 -25.87 4.15
CA LEU A 297 -5.65 -26.86 4.79
C LEU A 297 -4.85 -27.62 5.84
N ARG A 298 -5.51 -27.97 6.95
CA ARG A 298 -4.91 -28.83 7.97
C ARG A 298 -4.88 -30.28 7.50
N PRO A 299 -3.98 -31.11 8.07
CA PRO A 299 -3.90 -32.52 7.71
C PRO A 299 -5.25 -33.23 7.79
N GLY A 300 -5.61 -33.95 6.73
CA GLY A 300 -6.86 -34.72 6.64
C GLY A 300 -8.10 -33.93 6.24
N VAL A 301 -8.01 -32.62 6.06
CA VAL A 301 -9.12 -31.78 5.60
C VAL A 301 -9.22 -31.85 4.07
N ARG A 302 -10.41 -32.14 3.56
CA ARG A 302 -10.71 -32.11 2.12
C ARG A 302 -11.18 -30.73 1.66
N PHE A 303 -10.87 -30.36 0.42
CA PHE A 303 -11.27 -29.09 -0.16
C PHE A 303 -12.78 -28.88 -0.16
N GLU A 304 -13.57 -29.93 -0.42
CA GLU A 304 -15.03 -29.86 -0.41
C GLU A 304 -15.58 -29.49 0.97
N SER A 305 -14.94 -29.95 2.05
CA SER A 305 -15.33 -29.59 3.42
C SER A 305 -15.11 -28.10 3.70
N LEU A 306 -14.03 -27.52 3.18
CA LEU A 306 -13.79 -26.08 3.25
C LEU A 306 -14.88 -25.32 2.48
N THR A 307 -15.12 -25.71 1.23
CA THR A 307 -16.10 -25.06 0.35
C THR A 307 -17.50 -25.08 0.96
N SER A 308 -17.95 -26.22 1.50
CA SER A 308 -19.25 -26.32 2.19
C SER A 308 -19.36 -25.39 3.40
N ARG A 309 -18.30 -25.26 4.22
CA ARG A 309 -18.32 -24.34 5.37
C ARG A 309 -18.30 -22.88 4.96
N LEU A 310 -17.58 -22.54 3.89
CA LEU A 310 -17.54 -21.18 3.37
C LEU A 310 -18.88 -20.77 2.74
N HIS A 311 -19.60 -21.68 2.09
CA HIS A 311 -20.97 -21.43 1.61
C HIS A 311 -22.00 -21.27 2.73
N ALA A 312 -21.74 -21.84 3.91
CA ALA A 312 -22.60 -21.70 5.08
C ALA A 312 -22.35 -20.40 5.88
N LEU A 313 -21.45 -19.52 5.43
CA LEU A 313 -21.18 -18.26 6.10
C LEU A 313 -22.38 -17.30 6.00
N PRO A 314 -22.65 -16.48 7.04
CA PRO A 314 -23.72 -15.50 7.03
C PRO A 314 -23.40 -14.24 6.19
N PHE A 315 -22.33 -14.27 5.41
CA PHE A 315 -21.84 -13.18 4.56
C PHE A 315 -21.22 -13.76 3.28
N THR A 316 -20.94 -12.90 2.30
CA THR A 316 -20.42 -13.30 0.99
C THR A 316 -19.20 -14.22 1.10
N ALA A 317 -19.32 -15.43 0.56
CA ALA A 317 -18.21 -16.38 0.52
C ALA A 317 -17.08 -15.84 -0.38
N PRO A 318 -15.81 -15.99 0.03
CA PRO A 318 -14.68 -15.55 -0.79
C PRO A 318 -14.59 -16.38 -2.08
N GLN A 319 -14.14 -15.77 -3.16
CA GLN A 319 -13.83 -16.50 -4.40
C GLN A 319 -12.67 -17.46 -4.11
N LEU A 320 -12.82 -18.74 -4.43
CA LEU A 320 -11.79 -19.75 -4.20
C LEU A 320 -11.11 -20.14 -5.51
N PHE A 321 -9.83 -20.46 -5.41
CA PHE A 321 -9.04 -21.04 -6.49
C PHE A 321 -8.16 -22.15 -5.91
N TYR A 322 -8.46 -23.40 -6.30
CA TYR A 322 -7.72 -24.58 -5.86
C TYR A 322 -7.14 -25.32 -7.08
N PRO A 323 -5.85 -25.14 -7.39
CA PRO A 323 -5.27 -25.63 -8.63
C PRO A 323 -5.29 -27.17 -8.65
N SER A 324 -6.04 -27.75 -9.58
CA SER A 324 -6.23 -29.20 -9.70
C SER A 324 -6.07 -29.64 -11.15
N VAL A 325 -5.50 -30.83 -11.36
CA VAL A 325 -5.34 -31.46 -12.67
C VAL A 325 -6.19 -32.73 -12.70
N GLU A 326 -6.94 -32.92 -13.76
CA GLU A 326 -7.69 -34.15 -13.99
C GLU A 326 -6.73 -35.27 -14.41
N ILE A 327 -6.65 -36.33 -13.62
CA ILE A 327 -5.80 -37.49 -13.88
C ILE A 327 -6.70 -38.70 -14.11
N ALA A 328 -6.53 -39.35 -15.27
CA ALA A 328 -7.18 -40.60 -15.56
C ALA A 328 -6.48 -41.75 -14.82
N ARG A 329 -7.12 -42.31 -13.79
CA ARG A 329 -6.63 -43.49 -13.06
C ARG A 329 -7.43 -44.72 -13.48
N ARG A 330 -6.74 -45.74 -13.99
CA ARG A 330 -7.38 -47.03 -14.30
C ARG A 330 -7.48 -47.86 -13.02
N ILE A 331 -8.69 -48.09 -12.55
CA ILE A 331 -8.97 -48.96 -11.40
C ILE A 331 -9.66 -50.22 -11.96
N GLY A 332 -8.89 -51.30 -12.09
CA GLY A 332 -9.34 -52.54 -12.73
C GLY A 332 -9.61 -52.36 -14.24
N LYS A 333 -10.83 -52.72 -14.68
CA LYS A 333 -11.27 -52.55 -16.09
C LYS A 333 -11.86 -51.17 -16.39
N LYS A 334 -12.04 -50.29 -15.39
CA LYS A 334 -12.69 -48.97 -15.55
C LYS A 334 -11.65 -47.85 -15.47
N LEU A 335 -11.72 -46.92 -16.42
CA LEU A 335 -11.03 -45.62 -16.35
C LEU A 335 -11.87 -44.70 -15.44
N THR A 336 -11.24 -44.20 -14.39
CA THR A 336 -11.85 -43.25 -13.45
C THR A 336 -11.03 -41.97 -13.48
N TYR A 337 -11.65 -40.85 -13.81
CA TYR A 337 -11.00 -39.54 -13.76
C TYR A 337 -11.04 -39.00 -12.34
N CYS A 338 -9.90 -38.56 -11.82
CA CYS A 338 -9.79 -37.96 -10.50
C CYS A 338 -9.05 -36.61 -10.59
N ASN A 339 -9.64 -35.57 -10.04
CA ASN A 339 -8.97 -34.29 -9.85
C ASN A 339 -7.95 -34.41 -8.72
N GLN A 340 -6.67 -34.27 -9.07
CA GLN A 340 -5.58 -34.25 -8.10
C GLN A 340 -5.06 -32.80 -7.97
N PRO A 341 -4.90 -32.27 -6.74
CA PRO A 341 -4.37 -30.93 -6.57
C PRO A 341 -2.92 -30.83 -7.05
N LEU A 342 -2.62 -29.76 -7.78
CA LEU A 342 -1.27 -29.45 -8.23
C LEU A 342 -0.38 -29.05 -7.05
N ILE A 343 -0.93 -28.24 -6.14
CA ILE A 343 -0.31 -27.90 -4.86
C ILE A 343 -1.25 -28.40 -3.77
N ALA A 344 -0.90 -29.55 -3.19
CA ALA A 344 -1.69 -30.15 -2.13
C ALA A 344 -1.86 -29.18 -0.95
N ASP A 345 -3.06 -29.15 -0.39
CA ASP A 345 -3.45 -28.40 0.80
C ASP A 345 -3.40 -26.87 0.67
N ILE A 346 -2.95 -26.28 -0.44
CA ILE A 346 -2.90 -24.82 -0.62
C ILE A 346 -4.08 -24.36 -1.47
N VAL A 347 -4.93 -23.54 -0.86
CA VAL A 347 -6.10 -22.94 -1.50
C VAL A 347 -5.88 -21.43 -1.57
N PHE A 348 -6.03 -20.87 -2.76
CA PHE A 348 -6.05 -19.42 -2.96
C PHE A 348 -7.48 -18.92 -2.79
N PHE A 349 -7.63 -17.74 -2.21
CA PHE A 349 -8.93 -17.13 -2.03
C PHE A 349 -8.86 -15.62 -2.17
N ARG A 350 -9.89 -15.02 -2.75
CA ARG A 350 -10.01 -13.58 -2.93
C ARG A 350 -10.88 -12.99 -1.84
N SER A 351 -10.32 -12.08 -1.05
CA SER A 351 -11.00 -11.45 0.08
C SER A 351 -10.41 -10.09 0.38
N ARG A 352 -11.18 -9.24 1.07
CA ARG A 352 -10.62 -8.06 1.73
C ARG A 352 -9.85 -8.49 2.97
N ILE A 353 -8.79 -7.78 3.31
CA ILE A 353 -7.95 -8.11 4.47
C ILE A 353 -8.74 -8.06 5.79
N THR A 354 -9.74 -7.19 5.86
CA THR A 354 -10.63 -7.01 7.01
C THR A 354 -11.58 -8.19 7.24
N ASP A 355 -11.90 -8.93 6.19
CA ASP A 355 -12.85 -10.06 6.26
C ASP A 355 -12.16 -11.36 6.67
N ILE A 356 -10.85 -11.47 6.46
CA ILE A 356 -10.06 -12.67 6.77
C ILE A 356 -10.24 -13.13 8.24
N PRO A 357 -10.11 -12.28 9.27
CA PRO A 357 -10.33 -12.73 10.65
C PRO A 357 -11.73 -13.32 10.89
N ARG A 358 -12.77 -12.79 10.23
CA ARG A 358 -14.14 -13.28 10.35
C ARG A 358 -14.30 -14.63 9.66
N ILE A 359 -13.72 -14.79 8.47
CA ILE A 359 -13.65 -16.08 7.76
C ILE A 359 -12.97 -17.12 8.64
N PHE A 360 -11.77 -16.83 9.15
CA PHE A 360 -10.96 -17.77 9.94
C PHE A 360 -11.52 -18.04 11.34
N ARG A 361 -12.46 -17.24 11.85
CA ARG A 361 -13.24 -17.61 13.03
C ARG A 361 -14.12 -18.85 12.79
N HIS A 362 -14.53 -19.11 11.55
CA HIS A 362 -15.43 -20.22 11.18
C HIS A 362 -14.67 -21.42 10.57
N ILE A 363 -13.49 -21.18 9.98
CA ILE A 363 -12.69 -22.22 9.30
C ILE A 363 -11.30 -22.43 9.92
N GLY A 364 -10.94 -21.73 11.00
CA GLY A 364 -9.59 -21.77 11.58
C GLY A 364 -9.19 -23.13 12.18
N ASP A 365 -10.18 -23.97 12.48
CA ASP A 365 -10.02 -25.36 12.90
C ASP A 365 -9.69 -26.31 11.73
N ILE A 366 -9.92 -25.90 10.48
CA ILE A 366 -9.65 -26.72 9.28
C ILE A 366 -8.62 -26.11 8.32
N ALA A 367 -8.30 -24.82 8.45
CA ALA A 367 -7.29 -24.13 7.63
C ALA A 367 -6.61 -22.99 8.41
N TRP A 368 -5.45 -22.54 7.93
CA TRP A 368 -4.78 -21.32 8.41
C TRP A 368 -4.28 -20.46 7.24
N CYS A 369 -4.24 -19.13 7.43
CA CYS A 369 -3.84 -18.17 6.39
C CYS A 369 -2.37 -17.77 6.50
N TYR A 370 -1.68 -17.62 5.37
CA TYR A 370 -0.30 -17.13 5.35
C TYR A 370 -0.20 -15.65 5.78
N ARG A 371 0.89 -15.29 6.47
CA ARG A 371 1.20 -13.96 7.00
C ARG A 371 2.63 -13.54 6.65
N ARG A 372 2.93 -12.24 6.68
CA ARG A 372 4.30 -11.71 6.56
C ARG A 372 4.63 -10.74 7.71
N PRO A 373 5.64 -11.02 8.56
CA PRO A 373 6.31 -12.32 8.78
C PRO A 373 5.35 -13.40 9.34
N THR A 374 5.83 -14.60 9.64
CA THR A 374 5.00 -15.77 10.02
C THR A 374 4.32 -15.68 11.38
N ASP A 375 4.47 -14.59 12.12
CA ASP A 375 3.96 -14.46 13.48
C ASP A 375 2.45 -14.20 13.54
N THR A 376 1.81 -14.65 14.62
CA THR A 376 0.36 -14.57 14.83
C THR A 376 -0.20 -13.13 14.81
N GLY A 377 0.66 -12.13 15.03
CA GLY A 377 0.33 -10.70 15.00
C GLY A 377 0.66 -9.99 13.68
N SER A 378 1.27 -10.67 12.73
CA SER A 378 1.71 -10.07 11.45
C SER A 378 0.58 -9.95 10.43
N PRO A 379 0.65 -8.99 9.49
CA PRO A 379 -0.36 -8.82 8.45
C PRO A 379 -0.47 -10.06 7.56
N TYR A 380 -1.67 -10.30 7.01
CA TYR A 380 -1.88 -11.40 6.07
C TYR A 380 -1.09 -11.18 4.78
N ALA A 381 -0.51 -12.26 4.26
CA ALA A 381 0.23 -12.20 3.01
C ALA A 381 -0.74 -11.93 1.85
N THR A 382 -0.42 -10.92 1.03
CA THR A 382 -1.20 -10.54 -0.14
C THR A 382 -0.47 -10.96 -1.41
N ILE A 383 -1.19 -11.54 -2.35
CA ILE A 383 -0.70 -11.96 -3.67
C ILE A 383 -1.19 -10.93 -4.69
N PRO A 384 -0.28 -10.26 -5.42
CA PRO A 384 -0.66 -9.34 -6.49
C PRO A 384 -1.49 -10.04 -7.57
N ASP A 385 -2.48 -9.35 -8.13
CA ASP A 385 -3.31 -9.88 -9.21
C ASP A 385 -2.47 -10.32 -10.42
N SER A 386 -1.40 -9.59 -10.76
CA SER A 386 -0.46 -9.95 -11.83
C SER A 386 0.24 -11.29 -11.55
N ALA A 387 0.77 -11.48 -10.34
CA ALA A 387 1.43 -12.72 -9.95
C ALA A 387 0.45 -13.91 -9.90
N MET A 388 -0.79 -13.68 -9.47
CA MET A 388 -1.84 -14.70 -9.49
C MET A 388 -2.22 -15.09 -10.93
N LEU A 389 -2.32 -14.11 -11.83
CA LEU A 389 -2.60 -14.32 -13.24
C LEU A 389 -1.46 -15.08 -13.93
N GLU A 390 -0.20 -14.72 -13.67
CA GLU A 390 0.98 -15.45 -14.14
C GLU A 390 0.95 -16.91 -13.67
N PHE A 391 0.64 -17.14 -12.39
CA PHE A 391 0.51 -18.49 -11.85
C PHE A 391 -0.62 -19.28 -12.53
N GLN A 392 -1.82 -18.69 -12.69
CA GLN A 392 -2.96 -19.32 -13.38
C GLN A 392 -2.63 -19.68 -14.83
N THR A 393 -1.96 -18.77 -15.54
CA THR A 393 -1.53 -18.97 -16.92
C THR A 393 -0.50 -20.09 -17.02
N ALA A 394 0.50 -20.10 -16.12
CA ALA A 394 1.56 -21.11 -16.11
C ALA A 394 1.04 -22.54 -15.86
N ILE A 395 0.01 -22.69 -15.03
CA ILE A 395 -0.58 -23.99 -14.72
C ILE A 395 -1.64 -24.41 -15.75
N GLY A 396 -1.94 -23.56 -16.74
CA GLY A 396 -2.92 -23.83 -17.80
C GLY A 396 -4.37 -23.83 -17.31
N ILE A 397 -4.66 -23.17 -16.18
CA ILE A 397 -6.02 -23.02 -15.64
C ILE A 397 -6.47 -21.58 -15.92
N PHE A 398 -7.24 -21.43 -16.99
CA PHE A 398 -7.80 -20.16 -17.41
C PHE A 398 -9.11 -19.87 -16.67
N SER A 399 -9.43 -18.59 -16.49
CA SER A 399 -10.59 -18.06 -15.78
C SER A 399 -11.92 -18.74 -16.20
N PRO A 400 -12.98 -18.71 -15.36
CA PRO A 400 -14.30 -19.29 -15.69
C PRO A 400 -14.92 -18.78 -17.00
N ASP A 401 -14.43 -17.66 -17.51
CA ASP A 401 -14.91 -16.96 -18.70
C ASP A 401 -14.18 -17.40 -19.98
N MET A 402 -13.23 -18.35 -19.88
CA MET A 402 -12.47 -18.90 -21.01
C MET A 402 -12.92 -20.32 -21.32
N ASP A 403 -13.39 -20.54 -22.56
CA ASP A 403 -13.79 -21.86 -23.05
C ASP A 403 -12.59 -22.81 -23.12
N LEU A 404 -12.62 -23.88 -22.30
CA LEU A 404 -11.61 -24.93 -22.26
C LEU A 404 -11.96 -26.05 -23.26
N TYR A 405 -11.01 -26.37 -24.13
CA TYR A 405 -11.08 -27.52 -25.03
C TYR A 405 -10.01 -28.55 -24.58
N PRO A 406 -10.36 -29.82 -24.33
CA PRO A 406 -9.38 -30.89 -24.10
C PRO A 406 -8.24 -30.93 -25.13
N ILE A 407 -7.06 -31.43 -24.73
CA ILE A 407 -5.92 -31.59 -25.66
C ILE A 407 -6.37 -32.41 -26.89
N GLY A 408 -6.26 -31.80 -28.08
CA GLY A 408 -6.69 -32.39 -29.36
C GLY A 408 -8.17 -32.17 -29.74
N THR A 409 -8.94 -31.39 -28.97
CA THR A 409 -10.33 -31.04 -29.35
C THR A 409 -10.47 -29.69 -30.06
N ILE A 410 -9.45 -28.83 -30.00
CA ILE A 410 -9.37 -27.74 -30.97
C ILE A 410 -8.81 -28.35 -32.25
N ASP A 411 -9.70 -28.56 -33.23
CA ASP A 411 -9.37 -29.03 -34.58
C ASP A 411 -8.60 -27.92 -35.33
N LEU A 412 -7.37 -27.68 -34.89
CA LEU A 412 -6.43 -26.78 -35.52
C LEU A 412 -5.72 -27.51 -36.65
N ARG A 413 -5.87 -26.99 -37.87
CA ARG A 413 -5.23 -27.53 -39.08
C ARG A 413 -4.05 -26.65 -39.47
N PRO A 414 -3.04 -27.20 -40.17
CA PRO A 414 -2.08 -26.37 -40.89
C PRO A 414 -2.82 -25.32 -41.72
N ASN A 415 -2.34 -24.08 -41.69
CA ASN A 415 -2.96 -22.86 -42.21
C ASN A 415 -4.06 -22.18 -41.38
N ASP A 416 -4.48 -22.72 -40.23
CA ASP A 416 -5.40 -21.99 -39.36
C ASP A 416 -4.73 -20.73 -38.77
N ILE A 417 -5.51 -19.65 -38.68
CA ILE A 417 -5.11 -18.39 -38.04
C ILE A 417 -5.40 -18.50 -36.55
N VAL A 418 -4.38 -18.23 -35.75
CA VAL A 418 -4.45 -18.29 -34.29
C VAL A 418 -3.84 -17.05 -33.65
N GLU A 419 -4.28 -16.75 -32.45
CA GLU A 419 -3.70 -15.76 -31.56
C GLU A 419 -3.10 -16.45 -30.35
N VAL A 420 -1.90 -16.03 -29.96
CA VAL A 420 -1.22 -16.55 -28.78
C VAL A 420 -1.82 -15.88 -27.53
N VAL A 421 -2.37 -16.68 -26.63
CA VAL A 421 -3.06 -16.20 -25.41
C VAL A 421 -2.22 -16.31 -24.13
N GLY A 422 -0.97 -16.79 -24.24
CA GLY A 422 -0.01 -16.84 -23.13
C GLY A 422 1.44 -17.03 -23.60
N ASP A 423 2.39 -16.87 -22.68
CA ASP A 423 3.86 -16.88 -22.92
C ASP A 423 4.39 -15.61 -23.64
N MET A 424 5.68 -15.59 -24.01
CA MET A 424 6.42 -14.44 -24.56
C MET A 424 5.84 -13.84 -25.85
N PHE A 425 4.92 -14.55 -26.52
CA PHE A 425 4.27 -14.11 -27.76
C PHE A 425 2.80 -13.70 -27.56
N MET A 426 2.32 -13.54 -26.31
CA MET A 426 0.94 -13.15 -26.01
C MET A 426 0.45 -11.96 -26.87
N GLY A 427 -0.76 -12.06 -27.40
CA GLY A 427 -1.39 -11.07 -28.27
C GLY A 427 -0.95 -11.11 -29.74
N HIS A 428 0.10 -11.89 -30.08
CA HIS A 428 0.53 -12.02 -31.46
C HIS A 428 -0.38 -12.98 -32.22
N LYS A 429 -0.75 -12.57 -33.44
CA LYS A 429 -1.47 -13.42 -34.39
C LYS A 429 -0.49 -14.11 -35.32
N GLY A 430 -0.81 -15.33 -35.69
CA GLY A 430 0.01 -16.11 -36.58
C GLY A 430 -0.76 -17.23 -37.26
N ARG A 431 -0.04 -17.98 -38.09
CA ARG A 431 -0.57 -19.12 -38.83
C ARG A 431 0.15 -20.39 -38.39
N ILE A 432 -0.59 -21.48 -38.26
CA ILE A 432 -0.02 -22.80 -38.00
C ILE A 432 0.70 -23.31 -39.24
N GLU A 433 2.01 -23.52 -39.14
CA GLU A 433 2.85 -24.09 -40.20
C GLU A 433 2.81 -25.63 -40.16
N SER A 434 3.03 -26.21 -38.97
CA SER A 434 3.05 -27.66 -38.79
C SER A 434 2.68 -28.06 -37.36
N ILE A 435 2.22 -29.30 -37.20
CA ILE A 435 1.83 -29.90 -35.92
C ILE A 435 2.77 -31.07 -35.66
N LYS A 436 3.46 -31.06 -34.52
CA LYS A 436 4.39 -32.12 -34.10
C LYS A 436 3.86 -32.86 -32.88
N THR A 437 4.26 -34.12 -32.72
CA THR A 437 3.97 -34.95 -31.54
C THR A 437 5.17 -35.03 -30.59
N PRO A 438 5.01 -34.84 -29.26
CA PRO A 438 3.78 -34.48 -28.55
C PRO A 438 3.28 -33.08 -28.97
N THR A 439 1.96 -32.83 -28.88
CA THR A 439 1.23 -31.73 -29.56
C THR A 439 1.84 -30.35 -29.35
N VAL A 440 2.80 -30.01 -30.22
CA VAL A 440 3.50 -28.72 -30.27
C VAL A 440 3.23 -28.12 -31.64
N TYR A 441 2.67 -26.91 -31.64
CA TYR A 441 2.33 -26.19 -32.86
C TYR A 441 3.49 -25.29 -33.27
N ARG A 442 3.94 -25.42 -34.51
CA ARG A 442 4.87 -24.47 -35.09
C ARG A 442 4.09 -23.32 -35.73
N LEU A 443 4.37 -22.10 -35.30
CA LEU A 443 3.66 -20.91 -35.72
C LEU A 443 4.56 -19.98 -36.52
N ILE A 444 3.97 -19.33 -37.52
CA ILE A 444 4.50 -18.14 -38.18
C ILE A 444 3.73 -16.95 -37.61
N LEU A 445 4.38 -16.15 -36.78
CA LEU A 445 3.78 -14.95 -36.18
C LEU A 445 3.97 -13.75 -37.10
N TRP A 446 2.94 -12.91 -37.21
CA TRP A 446 3.03 -11.66 -37.96
C TRP A 446 3.67 -10.57 -37.10
N GLY A 447 4.77 -9.98 -37.59
CA GLY A 447 5.38 -8.79 -37.01
C GLY A 447 5.16 -7.57 -37.90
N ASN A 448 4.89 -6.41 -37.30
CA ASN A 448 4.71 -5.13 -38.02
C ASN A 448 5.99 -4.63 -38.72
N ASN A 449 7.14 -5.28 -38.49
CA ASN A 449 8.46 -4.83 -38.95
C ASN A 449 9.06 -5.74 -40.05
N GLY A 450 8.28 -6.63 -40.67
CA GLY A 450 8.77 -7.51 -41.74
C GLY A 450 9.67 -8.66 -41.28
N LEU A 451 9.69 -8.98 -39.98
CA LEU A 451 10.44 -10.09 -39.41
C LEU A 451 9.56 -11.34 -39.26
N GLU A 452 10.04 -12.49 -39.75
CA GLU A 452 9.41 -13.80 -39.60
C GLU A 452 9.90 -14.48 -38.30
N TRP A 453 8.97 -14.81 -37.41
CA TRP A 453 9.25 -15.52 -36.16
C TRP A 453 8.67 -16.93 -36.21
N ARG A 454 9.50 -17.93 -35.87
CA ARG A 454 9.10 -19.34 -35.76
C ARG A 454 9.19 -19.78 -34.30
N ALA A 455 8.05 -20.15 -33.73
CA ALA A 455 7.96 -20.60 -32.34
C ALA A 455 7.22 -21.94 -32.26
N ASP A 456 7.71 -22.81 -31.39
CA ASP A 456 7.11 -24.09 -31.04
C ASP A 456 6.27 -23.86 -29.75
N ILE A 457 4.94 -23.74 -29.89
CA ILE A 457 4.01 -23.32 -28.81
C ILE A 457 3.04 -24.47 -28.44
N ASP A 458 2.75 -24.61 -27.14
CA ASP A 458 1.76 -25.57 -26.63
C ASP A 458 0.34 -25.20 -27.11
N SER A 459 -0.42 -26.22 -27.50
CA SER A 459 -1.87 -26.18 -27.79
C SER A 459 -2.71 -25.27 -26.88
N ARG A 460 -2.39 -25.25 -25.57
CA ARG A 460 -3.15 -24.54 -24.54
C ARG A 460 -2.99 -23.02 -24.61
N LEU A 461 -2.00 -22.55 -25.35
CA LEU A 461 -1.65 -21.13 -25.46
C LEU A 461 -2.15 -20.52 -26.77
N LEU A 462 -3.04 -21.19 -27.52
CA LEU A 462 -3.51 -20.76 -28.84
C LEU A 462 -5.04 -20.67 -28.91
N ARG A 463 -5.52 -19.60 -29.56
CA ARG A 463 -6.94 -19.35 -29.84
C ARG A 463 -7.18 -19.18 -31.34
N LYS A 464 -8.12 -19.92 -31.94
CA LYS A 464 -8.48 -19.77 -33.36
C LYS A 464 -9.21 -18.45 -33.62
N VAL A 465 -8.87 -17.76 -34.71
CA VAL A 465 -9.48 -16.49 -35.10
C VAL A 465 -10.22 -16.66 -36.44
N THR A 466 -11.51 -16.33 -36.47
CA THR A 466 -12.40 -16.55 -37.63
C THR A 466 -12.40 -15.40 -38.65
N SER A 467 -11.72 -14.28 -38.39
CA SER A 467 -11.59 -13.16 -39.33
C SER A 467 -10.25 -12.43 -39.22
N LEU A 468 -9.65 -12.14 -40.38
CA LEU A 468 -8.54 -11.19 -40.50
C LEU A 468 -9.11 -9.77 -40.38
N PRO A 469 -8.66 -8.93 -39.43
CA PRO A 469 -8.79 -7.50 -39.63
C PRO A 469 -7.92 -7.13 -40.85
N HIS A 470 -8.47 -6.32 -41.76
CA HIS A 470 -7.70 -5.75 -42.85
C HIS A 470 -6.42 -5.10 -42.32
N PRO A 471 -5.27 -5.25 -43.00
CA PRO A 471 -4.09 -4.50 -42.66
C PRO A 471 -4.43 -3.01 -42.83
N THR A 472 -4.47 -2.27 -41.73
CA THR A 472 -4.40 -0.81 -41.76
C THR A 472 -3.05 -0.48 -42.38
N VAL A 473 -3.08 -0.10 -43.66
CA VAL A 473 -1.91 0.45 -44.35
C VAL A 473 -1.68 1.84 -43.76
N ALA A 474 -0.53 1.99 -43.10
CA ALA A 474 0.18 3.22 -42.70
C ALA A 474 -0.63 4.33 -42.01
#